data_AF-A0A2S0RJM7-F1
#
_entry.id   AF-A0A2S0RJM7-F1
#
_cell.length_a   1.000
_cell.length_b   1.000
_cell.length_c   1.000
_cell.angle_alpha   90.00
_cell.angle_beta   90.00
_cell.angle_gamma   90.00
#
_symmetry.space_group_name_H-M   'P 1'
#
loop_
_entity.id
_entity.type
_entity.pdbx_description
1 polymer ?
#
loop_
_entity_poly.entity_id
_entity_poly.type
_entity_poly.pdbx_seq_one_letter_code
_entity_poly.pdbx_strand_id
1 'polypeptide(L)'
;MTTKNIIFFLLAFSQWIFAQPEGYWDKDRATTKEIKLAAGDRIVVRTEDFPTGTTEVVFRITLLDDNQQMANSLVSVLKSIPDPTGISQGSAGAVFLMSKVSGDDKCTYAVFSSEKNASAYVKEGKTDKSCWKQGEPLSKDAKRLSIDKSGCFGSDAMWFGFESKNWIMKSKIVLEVVPWVDRNLNRGWTVENRKSILAISKTSDIAELMLSPDDYCVCILDKIQQKYTYNQYAKLLAVEKTKIFKDFGNSCLSRSEDNLAIQANIRTDAARHFKNRKYNEAIRLLQAGIIDRGTAKALDYNAIGQYYLYSRQFEKAIRAFKEGEKLDNSELLIKLNLAHAYLLNDDFQAAKTLHRKYMLQNVTASLSWKDKTNSDFNDFRSAGIDSENFARILKLFR
;
A
#
# COMPACT_ATOMS: atom_id res chain seq x y z
N MET A 1 -37.86 -40.34 -6.97
CA MET A 1 -36.52 -39.98 -6.47
C MET A 1 -36.33 -38.47 -6.63
N THR A 2 -37.07 -37.67 -5.87
CA THR A 2 -36.59 -36.93 -4.66
C THR A 2 -35.37 -36.05 -4.89
N THR A 3 -35.66 -34.80 -5.27
CA THR A 3 -34.84 -33.58 -5.34
C THR A 3 -34.14 -33.18 -4.03
N LYS A 4 -34.13 -34.05 -3.01
CA LYS A 4 -33.56 -33.81 -1.67
C LYS A 4 -32.08 -34.17 -1.55
N ASN A 5 -31.49 -34.88 -2.51
CA ASN A 5 -30.14 -35.43 -2.37
C ASN A 5 -29.02 -34.60 -3.05
N ILE A 6 -29.34 -33.51 -3.75
CA ILE A 6 -28.32 -32.66 -4.40
C ILE A 6 -27.90 -31.48 -3.50
N ILE A 7 -28.72 -31.10 -2.51
CA ILE A 7 -28.39 -30.00 -1.58
C ILE A 7 -27.40 -30.44 -0.49
N PHE A 8 -27.30 -31.73 -0.19
CA PHE A 8 -26.42 -32.22 0.89
C PHE A 8 -24.94 -32.35 0.47
N PHE A 9 -24.63 -32.31 -0.83
CA PHE A 9 -23.24 -32.37 -1.31
C PHE A 9 -22.57 -30.99 -1.45
N LEU A 10 -23.34 -29.90 -1.34
CA LEU A 10 -22.83 -28.52 -1.38
C LEU A 10 -22.45 -27.95 -0.01
N LEU A 11 -22.77 -28.65 1.08
CA LEU A 11 -22.48 -28.22 2.47
C LEU A 11 -21.24 -28.89 3.10
N ALA A 12 -20.59 -29.82 2.40
CA ALA A 12 -19.39 -30.52 2.91
C ALA A 12 -18.05 -29.87 2.49
N PHE A 13 -18.09 -28.79 1.71
CA PHE A 13 -16.91 -28.04 1.26
C PHE A 13 -16.92 -26.57 1.70
N SER A 14 -17.55 -26.23 2.84
CA SER A 14 -17.19 -24.98 3.53
C SER A 14 -15.78 -25.17 4.08
N GLN A 15 -14.85 -24.83 3.19
CA GLN A 15 -13.44 -24.63 3.38
C GLN A 15 -13.17 -24.20 4.83
N TRP A 16 -12.32 -24.97 5.49
CA TRP A 16 -11.60 -24.55 6.67
C TRP A 16 -10.71 -23.38 6.25
N ILE A 17 -11.28 -22.18 6.14
CA ILE A 17 -10.52 -20.95 6.12
C ILE A 17 -10.14 -20.71 7.57
N PHE A 18 -9.17 -21.48 8.07
CA PHE A 18 -8.39 -20.98 9.18
C PHE A 18 -7.71 -19.72 8.66
N ALA A 19 -8.15 -18.56 9.16
CA ALA A 19 -7.38 -17.35 9.03
C ALA A 19 -5.95 -17.69 9.47
N GLN A 20 -4.98 -17.56 8.56
CA GLN A 20 -3.60 -17.79 8.96
C GLN A 20 -3.28 -16.78 10.08
N PRO A 21 -2.68 -17.21 11.19
CA PRO A 21 -2.39 -16.31 12.29
C PRO A 21 -1.55 -15.14 11.76
N GLU A 22 -2.00 -13.92 12.05
CA GLU A 22 -1.43 -12.66 11.55
C GLU A 22 0.04 -12.48 11.94
N GLY A 23 0.52 -13.27 12.91
CA GLY A 23 1.90 -13.32 13.34
C GLY A 23 2.30 -14.67 13.93
N TYR A 24 3.44 -14.67 14.61
CA TYR A 24 3.96 -15.84 15.33
C TYR A 24 4.87 -15.41 16.49
N TRP A 25 4.94 -16.23 17.54
CA TRP A 25 5.96 -16.11 18.57
C TRP A 25 7.31 -16.56 18.02
N ASP A 26 8.26 -15.64 17.92
CA ASP A 26 9.61 -15.92 17.43
C ASP A 26 10.47 -16.52 18.53
N LYS A 27 10.65 -17.84 18.42
CA LYS A 27 11.33 -18.67 19.43
C LYS A 27 12.83 -18.71 19.22
N ASP A 28 13.31 -18.35 18.03
CA ASP A 28 14.73 -18.37 17.69
C ASP A 28 15.42 -17.10 18.22
N ARG A 29 14.68 -15.99 18.29
CA ARG A 29 15.12 -14.72 18.90
C ARG A 29 14.54 -14.50 20.30
N ALA A 30 14.30 -15.60 21.02
CA ALA A 30 13.91 -15.54 22.43
C ALA A 30 15.12 -15.24 23.32
N THR A 31 14.93 -14.39 24.33
CA THR A 31 15.92 -14.19 25.40
C THR A 31 15.66 -15.17 26.52
N THR A 32 16.68 -15.86 27.01
CA THR A 32 16.64 -16.62 28.26
C THR A 32 17.92 -16.33 29.04
N LYS A 33 17.80 -15.76 30.24
CA LYS A 33 18.94 -15.41 31.10
C LYS A 33 18.68 -15.91 32.51
N GLU A 34 19.68 -16.57 33.09
CA GLU A 34 19.72 -16.87 34.51
C GLU A 34 20.68 -15.88 35.19
N ILE A 35 20.22 -15.25 36.27
CA ILE A 35 20.90 -14.15 36.92
C ILE A 35 20.98 -14.46 38.41
N LYS A 36 22.17 -14.35 38.99
CA LYS A 36 22.33 -14.38 40.46
C LYS A 36 22.44 -12.96 40.98
N LEU A 37 21.54 -12.56 41.85
CA LEU A 37 21.48 -11.21 42.40
C LEU A 37 21.58 -11.25 43.93
N ALA A 38 22.51 -10.47 44.51
CA ALA A 38 22.62 -10.41 45.96
C ALA A 38 21.49 -9.59 46.60
N ALA A 39 21.30 -9.74 47.90
CA ALA A 39 20.31 -9.00 48.67
C ALA A 39 20.53 -7.48 48.51
N GLY A 40 19.47 -6.74 48.13
CA GLY A 40 19.51 -5.29 47.92
C GLY A 40 20.18 -4.81 46.63
N ASP A 41 20.84 -5.69 45.88
CA ASP A 41 21.51 -5.32 44.63
C ASP A 41 20.53 -5.06 43.48
N ARG A 42 21.00 -4.27 42.52
CA ARG A 42 20.29 -3.96 41.26
C ARG A 42 21.10 -4.42 40.06
N ILE A 43 20.41 -4.97 39.08
CA ILE A 43 21.00 -5.37 37.80
C ILE A 43 20.06 -5.03 36.65
N VAL A 44 20.63 -4.85 35.46
CA VAL A 44 19.87 -4.71 34.21
C VAL A 44 20.27 -5.82 33.26
N VAL A 45 19.27 -6.41 32.62
CA VAL A 45 19.44 -7.44 31.60
C VAL A 45 18.82 -6.96 30.30
N ARG A 46 19.64 -6.88 29.25
CA ARG A 46 19.21 -6.58 27.89
C ARG A 46 18.65 -7.85 27.22
N THR A 47 17.59 -7.69 26.44
CA THR A 47 17.11 -8.76 25.54
C THR A 47 17.99 -8.92 24.32
N GLU A 48 17.81 -10.02 23.60
CA GLU A 48 18.21 -10.12 22.20
C GLU A 48 17.46 -9.07 21.35
N ASP A 49 18.01 -8.77 20.18
CA ASP A 49 17.40 -7.81 19.25
C ASP A 49 16.10 -8.40 18.68
N PHE A 50 15.04 -7.61 18.77
CA PHE A 50 13.73 -7.98 18.28
C PHE A 50 13.69 -7.96 16.75
N PRO A 51 13.00 -8.93 16.15
CA PRO A 51 12.64 -8.92 14.74
C PRO A 51 12.01 -7.61 14.28
N THR A 52 12.26 -7.23 13.02
CA THR A 52 11.37 -6.28 12.32
C THR A 52 9.94 -6.80 12.33
N GLY A 53 8.98 -5.91 12.59
CA GLY A 53 7.56 -6.28 12.71
C GLY A 53 7.17 -6.89 14.06
N THR A 54 8.04 -6.79 15.08
CA THR A 54 7.66 -7.14 16.45
C THR A 54 6.60 -6.17 16.96
N THR A 55 5.40 -6.67 17.27
CA THR A 55 4.29 -5.86 17.79
C THR A 55 3.91 -6.21 19.23
N GLU A 56 4.33 -7.38 19.71
CA GLU A 56 4.11 -7.79 21.08
C GLU A 56 5.34 -8.50 21.65
N VAL A 57 5.43 -8.55 22.97
CA VAL A 57 6.42 -9.32 23.71
C VAL A 57 5.70 -9.99 24.87
N VAL A 58 5.91 -11.29 25.03
CA VAL A 58 5.63 -11.96 26.30
C VAL A 58 6.92 -12.14 27.06
N PHE A 59 6.87 -11.84 28.36
CA PHE A 59 7.98 -12.16 29.25
C PHE A 59 7.49 -12.93 30.46
N ARG A 60 8.42 -13.71 31.01
CA ARG A 60 8.25 -14.48 32.23
C ARG A 60 9.46 -14.28 33.11
N ILE A 61 9.19 -13.96 34.37
CA ILE A 61 10.18 -13.81 35.44
C ILE A 61 9.88 -14.89 36.46
N THR A 62 10.89 -15.64 36.88
CA THR A 62 10.76 -16.66 37.91
C THR A 62 11.97 -16.60 38.82
N LEU A 63 11.73 -16.49 40.13
CA LEU A 63 12.76 -16.59 41.14
C LEU A 63 12.81 -18.04 41.61
N LEU A 64 14.02 -18.59 41.64
CA LEU A 64 14.30 -19.96 42.03
C LEU A 64 15.21 -19.93 43.26
N ASP A 65 14.97 -20.86 44.18
CA ASP A 65 15.94 -21.15 45.24
C ASP A 65 17.16 -21.89 44.64
N ASP A 66 18.31 -21.89 45.31
CA ASP A 66 19.59 -22.39 44.76
C ASP A 66 19.52 -23.84 44.20
N ASN A 67 18.65 -24.68 44.76
CA ASN A 67 18.49 -26.08 44.35
C ASN A 67 17.33 -26.31 43.36
N GLN A 68 16.59 -25.26 42.99
CA GLN A 68 15.45 -25.35 42.08
C GLN A 68 15.87 -25.16 40.63
N GLN A 69 15.14 -25.82 39.73
CA GLN A 69 15.27 -25.66 38.28
C GLN A 69 13.89 -25.40 37.67
N MET A 70 13.88 -24.75 36.50
CA MET A 70 12.65 -24.54 35.74
C MET A 70 12.04 -25.89 35.32
N ALA A 71 10.75 -26.07 35.55
CA ALA A 71 10.03 -27.27 35.10
C ALA A 71 9.79 -27.28 33.58
N ASN A 72 9.62 -26.10 32.97
CA ASN A 72 9.40 -25.90 31.55
C ASN A 72 9.85 -24.49 31.13
N SER A 73 10.24 -24.30 29.86
CA SER A 73 10.60 -22.97 29.32
C SER A 73 9.39 -22.25 28.73
N LEU A 74 9.43 -20.92 28.63
CA LEU A 74 8.36 -20.11 28.05
C LEU A 74 8.15 -20.49 26.59
N VAL A 75 9.25 -20.71 25.86
CA VAL A 75 9.22 -21.22 24.48
C VAL A 75 8.47 -22.56 24.39
N SER A 76 8.66 -23.47 25.34
CA SER A 76 7.96 -24.76 25.36
C SER A 76 6.46 -24.60 25.63
N VAL A 77 6.07 -23.70 26.53
CA VAL A 77 4.67 -23.33 26.76
C VAL A 77 4.04 -22.77 25.49
N LEU A 78 4.71 -21.82 24.83
CA LEU A 78 4.24 -21.21 23.57
C LEU A 78 4.15 -22.21 22.40
N LYS A 79 4.92 -23.31 22.42
CA LYS A 79 4.78 -24.41 21.45
C LYS A 79 3.53 -25.26 21.68
N SER A 80 3.06 -25.35 22.92
CA SER A 80 1.91 -26.17 23.29
C SER A 80 0.55 -25.50 23.07
N ILE A 81 0.53 -24.22 22.69
CA ILE A 81 -0.69 -23.44 22.47
C ILE A 81 -1.13 -23.58 20.99
N PRO A 82 -2.30 -24.18 20.71
CA PRO A 82 -2.75 -24.45 19.33
C PRO A 82 -3.00 -23.19 18.50
N ASP A 83 -3.55 -22.15 19.12
CA ASP A 83 -3.70 -20.82 18.52
C ASP A 83 -2.81 -19.83 19.28
N PRO A 84 -1.69 -19.42 18.69
CA PRO A 84 -0.71 -18.58 19.38
C PRO A 84 -1.24 -17.15 19.60
N THR A 85 -2.33 -16.75 18.91
CA THR A 85 -3.06 -15.51 19.19
C THR A 85 -3.92 -15.59 20.45
N GLY A 86 -4.25 -16.78 20.96
CA GLY A 86 -5.08 -16.94 22.17
C GLY A 86 -4.47 -16.32 23.44
N ILE A 87 -3.15 -16.14 23.47
CA ILE A 87 -2.45 -15.40 24.54
C ILE A 87 -2.82 -13.90 24.51
N SER A 88 -3.23 -13.38 23.36
CA SER A 88 -3.62 -11.99 23.16
C SER A 88 -5.00 -11.64 23.74
N GLN A 89 -5.83 -12.64 24.06
CA GLN A 89 -7.27 -12.48 24.33
C GLN A 89 -7.64 -12.22 25.81
N GLY A 90 -6.69 -11.88 26.70
CA GLY A 90 -7.01 -11.35 28.04
C GLY A 90 -6.16 -11.89 29.20
N SER A 91 -6.54 -11.52 30.43
CA SER A 91 -5.83 -11.83 31.68
C SER A 91 -5.72 -13.32 32.00
N ALA A 92 -6.67 -14.14 31.53
CA ALA A 92 -6.64 -15.60 31.70
C ALA A 92 -5.48 -16.27 30.94
N GLY A 93 -5.05 -15.70 29.80
CA GLY A 93 -3.93 -16.23 29.00
C GLY A 93 -2.57 -16.08 29.69
N ALA A 94 -2.38 -15.02 30.50
CA ALA A 94 -1.13 -14.78 31.22
C ALA A 94 -0.90 -15.79 32.37
N VAL A 95 -1.97 -16.35 32.94
CA VAL A 95 -1.87 -17.39 33.98
C VAL A 95 -1.23 -18.66 33.41
N PHE A 96 -1.51 -19.01 32.16
CA PHE A 96 -0.88 -20.15 31.48
C PHE A 96 0.62 -19.94 31.20
N LEU A 97 1.08 -18.68 31.16
CA LEU A 97 2.49 -18.36 30.98
C LEU A 97 3.27 -18.49 32.29
N MET A 98 2.65 -18.25 33.44
CA MET A 98 3.32 -18.28 34.74
C MET A 98 4.01 -19.61 35.01
N SER A 99 5.17 -19.55 35.67
CA SER A 99 5.88 -20.76 36.10
C SER A 99 5.08 -21.49 37.20
N LYS A 100 5.08 -22.82 37.10
CA LYS A 100 4.55 -23.71 38.15
C LYS A 100 5.47 -23.80 39.36
N VAL A 101 6.74 -23.42 39.21
CA VAL A 101 7.76 -23.39 40.26
C VAL A 101 8.12 -21.93 40.56
N SER A 102 8.24 -21.59 41.84
CA SER A 102 8.78 -20.32 42.32
C SER A 102 9.31 -20.53 43.73
N GLY A 103 10.49 -19.98 44.01
CA GLY A 103 11.04 -19.90 45.36
C GLY A 103 10.33 -18.85 46.22
N ASP A 104 10.82 -18.68 47.44
CA ASP A 104 10.28 -17.73 48.42
C ASP A 104 10.85 -16.31 48.24
N ASP A 105 11.96 -16.21 47.52
CA ASP A 105 12.64 -14.96 47.19
C ASP A 105 11.76 -14.01 46.37
N LYS A 106 11.93 -12.71 46.60
CA LYS A 106 11.13 -11.66 45.93
C LYS A 106 12.01 -10.58 45.32
N CYS A 107 11.62 -10.10 44.14
CA CYS A 107 12.19 -8.91 43.51
C CYS A 107 11.11 -7.94 43.06
N THR A 108 11.49 -6.68 42.94
CA THR A 108 10.79 -5.71 42.09
C THR A 108 11.50 -5.65 40.73
N TYR A 109 10.78 -5.24 39.70
CA TYR A 109 11.38 -5.08 38.37
C TYR A 109 10.76 -3.92 37.60
N ALA A 110 11.53 -3.41 36.63
CA ALA A 110 11.10 -2.39 35.69
C ALA A 110 11.63 -2.71 34.29
N VAL A 111 10.87 -2.36 33.27
CA VAL A 111 11.26 -2.53 31.86
C VAL A 111 11.52 -1.15 31.26
N PHE A 112 12.59 -1.04 30.50
CA PHE A 112 13.00 0.19 29.83
C PHE A 112 13.12 -0.05 28.32
N SER A 113 12.81 0.98 27.54
CA SER A 113 13.00 1.01 26.08
C SER A 113 14.28 1.75 25.66
N SER A 114 15.15 2.08 26.62
CA SER A 114 16.41 2.78 26.38
C SER A 114 17.49 2.30 27.33
N GLU A 115 18.65 1.96 26.77
CA GLU A 115 19.86 1.60 27.52
C GLU A 115 20.29 2.68 28.51
N LYS A 116 20.17 3.96 28.11
CA LYS A 116 20.53 5.11 28.95
C LYS A 116 19.66 5.15 30.22
N ASN A 117 18.36 4.96 30.07
CA ASN A 117 17.43 4.98 31.21
C ASN A 117 17.62 3.74 32.09
N ALA A 118 17.85 2.57 31.49
CA ALA A 118 18.13 1.35 32.23
C ALA A 118 19.44 1.46 33.03
N SER A 119 20.50 2.02 32.45
CA SER A 119 21.78 2.24 33.13
C SER A 119 21.66 3.19 34.32
N ALA A 120 20.78 4.20 34.23
CA ALA A 120 20.50 5.11 35.34
C ALA A 120 19.79 4.38 36.50
N TYR A 121 18.90 3.43 36.21
CA TYR A 121 18.20 2.65 37.23
C TYR A 121 19.16 1.86 38.13
N VAL A 122 20.23 1.27 37.59
CA VAL A 122 21.22 0.53 38.40
C VAL A 122 21.78 1.43 39.51
N LYS A 123 22.09 2.69 39.19
CA LYS A 123 22.67 3.66 40.13
C LYS A 123 21.61 4.27 41.06
N GLU A 124 20.52 4.75 40.50
CA GLU A 124 19.56 5.60 41.20
C GLU A 124 18.38 4.84 41.82
N GLY A 125 18.08 3.64 41.33
CA GLY A 125 16.93 2.83 41.77
C GLY A 125 15.58 3.37 41.31
N LYS A 126 15.57 4.49 40.56
CA LYS A 126 14.36 5.16 40.11
C LYS A 126 13.77 4.48 38.88
N THR A 127 12.46 4.25 38.90
CA THR A 127 11.71 3.64 37.80
C THR A 127 10.91 4.65 36.99
N ASP A 128 11.06 5.95 37.21
CA ASP A 128 10.22 6.99 36.61
C ASP A 128 10.29 7.02 35.07
N LYS A 129 11.41 6.56 34.51
CA LYS A 129 11.66 6.48 33.06
C LYS A 129 11.47 5.06 32.49
N SER A 130 10.90 4.16 33.29
CA SER A 130 10.53 2.82 32.82
C SER A 130 9.26 2.88 31.99
N CYS A 131 9.16 2.03 30.98
CA CYS A 131 7.94 1.86 30.19
C CYS A 131 6.96 0.89 30.86
N TRP A 132 7.43 0.09 31.82
CA TRP A 132 6.64 -0.77 32.69
C TRP A 132 7.33 -0.91 34.04
N LYS A 133 6.56 -0.99 35.13
CA LYS A 133 7.11 -1.25 36.48
C LYS A 133 6.23 -2.19 37.28
N GLN A 134 6.87 -3.03 38.08
CA GLN A 134 6.27 -3.83 39.12
C GLN A 134 6.92 -3.44 40.46
N GLY A 135 6.21 -2.60 41.21
CA GLY A 135 6.68 -2.06 42.49
C GLY A 135 6.42 -2.99 43.67
N GLU A 136 5.45 -3.89 43.56
CA GLU A 136 5.20 -4.91 44.58
C GLU A 136 6.21 -6.05 44.42
N PRO A 137 6.92 -6.48 45.48
CA PRO A 137 7.87 -7.58 45.38
C PRO A 137 7.16 -8.92 45.12
N LEU A 138 7.58 -9.62 44.06
CA LEU A 138 7.01 -10.91 43.65
C LEU A 138 8.10 -11.96 43.46
N SER A 139 7.75 -13.24 43.60
CA SER A 139 8.64 -14.38 43.28
C SER A 139 8.46 -14.91 41.85
N LYS A 140 7.37 -14.55 41.17
CA LYS A 140 7.14 -14.84 39.75
C LYS A 140 6.19 -13.85 39.12
N ASP A 141 6.34 -13.61 37.83
CA ASP A 141 5.41 -12.83 37.04
C ASP A 141 5.44 -13.28 35.58
N ALA A 142 4.33 -13.09 34.87
CA ALA A 142 4.29 -13.24 33.42
C ALA A 142 3.35 -12.18 32.84
N LYS A 143 3.84 -11.46 31.83
CA LYS A 143 3.10 -10.36 31.21
C LYS A 143 3.26 -10.39 29.71
N ARG A 144 2.29 -9.74 29.06
CA ARG A 144 2.31 -9.41 27.66
C ARG A 144 2.34 -7.90 27.52
N LEU A 145 3.33 -7.39 26.80
CA LEU A 145 3.42 -6.01 26.37
C LEU A 145 3.06 -5.96 24.90
N SER A 146 2.29 -4.96 24.50
CA SER A 146 1.90 -4.73 23.12
C SER A 146 2.25 -3.31 22.71
N ILE A 147 2.60 -3.11 21.44
CA ILE A 147 3.06 -1.83 20.89
C ILE A 147 1.99 -0.74 20.97
N ASP A 148 0.71 -1.12 20.91
CA ASP A 148 -0.45 -0.22 21.04
C ASP A 148 -0.73 0.20 22.50
N LYS A 149 -0.26 -0.58 23.47
CA LYS A 149 -0.59 -0.40 24.91
C LYS A 149 0.61 -0.04 25.78
N SER A 150 1.82 -0.05 25.25
CA SER A 150 3.05 0.18 26.02
C SER A 150 4.07 1.02 25.26
N GLY A 151 4.76 1.90 25.99
CA GLY A 151 5.91 2.66 25.47
C GLY A 151 7.22 1.85 25.39
N CYS A 152 7.14 0.52 25.51
CA CYS A 152 8.33 -0.34 25.60
C CYS A 152 8.99 -0.63 24.25
N PHE A 153 8.31 -0.40 23.13
CA PHE A 153 8.76 -0.71 21.77
C PHE A 153 9.50 0.45 21.09
N GLY A 154 10.15 1.32 21.88
CA GLY A 154 10.92 2.47 21.38
C GLY A 154 12.30 2.11 20.81
N SER A 155 12.73 0.87 20.96
CA SER A 155 13.99 0.31 20.46
C SER A 155 13.73 -1.11 19.97
N ASP A 156 14.66 -1.65 19.20
CA ASP A 156 14.76 -3.07 18.86
C ASP A 156 15.14 -3.97 20.04
N ALA A 157 15.34 -3.46 21.26
CA ALA A 157 15.56 -4.28 22.45
C ALA A 157 14.84 -3.68 23.66
N MET A 158 14.68 -4.50 24.69
CA MET A 158 14.23 -4.07 26.02
C MET A 158 15.30 -4.34 27.06
N TRP A 159 15.25 -3.56 28.14
CA TRP A 159 16.12 -3.73 29.29
C TRP A 159 15.28 -3.97 30.54
N PHE A 160 15.48 -5.12 31.18
CA PHE A 160 14.82 -5.52 32.42
C PHE A 160 15.72 -5.18 33.60
N GLY A 161 15.35 -4.18 34.37
CA GLY A 161 15.96 -3.84 35.64
C GLY A 161 15.32 -4.64 36.78
N PHE A 162 16.14 -5.28 37.60
CA PHE A 162 15.71 -6.02 38.79
C PHE A 162 16.35 -5.43 40.04
N GLU A 163 15.61 -5.45 41.14
CA GLU A 163 16.11 -5.16 42.48
C GLU A 163 15.71 -6.28 43.42
N SER A 164 16.70 -6.88 44.08
CA SER A 164 16.44 -7.92 45.08
C SER A 164 15.84 -7.32 46.34
N LYS A 165 14.73 -7.87 46.81
CA LYS A 165 14.11 -7.50 48.09
C LYS A 165 14.35 -8.54 49.18
N ASN A 166 15.23 -9.50 48.92
CA ASN A 166 15.67 -10.47 49.90
C ASN A 166 16.50 -9.77 50.99
N TRP A 167 16.45 -10.32 52.20
CA TRP A 167 17.19 -9.77 53.35
C TRP A 167 18.62 -10.28 53.47
N ILE A 168 18.87 -11.56 53.13
CA ILE A 168 20.17 -12.21 53.37
C ILE A 168 20.64 -13.04 52.16
N MET A 169 19.74 -13.80 51.53
CA MET A 169 20.13 -14.75 50.48
C MET A 169 20.17 -14.14 49.08
N LYS A 170 21.04 -14.71 48.23
CA LYS A 170 21.10 -14.39 46.80
C LYS A 170 19.89 -15.03 46.10
N SER A 171 19.24 -14.28 45.22
CA SER A 171 18.17 -14.83 44.38
C SER A 171 18.70 -15.27 43.04
N LYS A 172 18.16 -16.40 42.54
CA LYS A 172 18.34 -16.83 41.15
C LYS A 172 17.12 -16.39 40.34
N ILE A 173 17.28 -15.36 39.51
CA ILE A 173 16.23 -14.86 38.63
C ILE A 173 16.39 -15.51 37.25
N VAL A 174 15.31 -16.11 36.75
CA VAL A 174 15.20 -16.57 35.35
C VAL A 174 14.30 -15.58 34.61
N LEU A 175 14.87 -14.91 33.61
CA LEU A 175 14.16 -14.04 32.68
C LEU A 175 14.03 -14.75 31.33
N GLU A 176 12.79 -14.90 30.87
CA GLU A 176 12.47 -15.37 29.53
C GLU A 176 11.64 -14.33 28.80
N VAL A 177 12.03 -13.98 27.57
CA VAL A 177 11.34 -12.97 26.74
C VAL A 177 11.19 -13.51 25.33
N VAL A 178 9.98 -13.48 24.79
CA VAL A 178 9.67 -13.99 23.44
C VAL A 178 8.86 -12.94 22.66
N PRO A 179 9.37 -12.43 21.52
CA PRO A 179 8.65 -11.47 20.71
C PRO A 179 7.59 -12.13 19.81
N TRP A 180 6.49 -11.42 19.57
CA TRP A 180 5.50 -11.72 18.53
C TRP A 180 5.79 -10.90 17.29
N VAL A 181 5.89 -11.57 16.14
CA VAL A 181 6.20 -10.95 14.86
C VAL A 181 4.99 -10.97 13.95
N ASP A 182 4.52 -9.79 13.58
CA ASP A 182 3.49 -9.62 12.55
C ASP A 182 4.06 -9.95 11.16
N ARG A 183 3.39 -10.84 10.43
CA ARG A 183 3.87 -11.35 9.13
C ARG A 183 3.95 -10.26 8.06
N ASN A 184 3.05 -9.27 8.12
CA ASN A 184 3.00 -8.18 7.15
C ASN A 184 4.07 -7.13 7.46
N LEU A 185 4.18 -6.73 8.74
CA LEU A 185 5.15 -5.73 9.18
C LEU A 185 6.60 -6.25 9.11
N ASN A 186 6.82 -7.55 9.28
CA ASN A 186 8.14 -8.17 9.11
C ASN A 186 8.66 -8.16 7.66
N ARG A 187 7.85 -7.75 6.67
CA ARG A 187 8.31 -7.61 5.28
C ARG A 187 9.21 -6.39 5.05
N GLY A 188 9.40 -5.54 6.06
CA GLY A 188 10.34 -4.41 6.02
C GLY A 188 9.83 -3.17 5.27
N TRP A 189 8.53 -3.11 4.97
CA TRP A 189 7.90 -1.98 4.28
C TRP A 189 7.51 -0.85 5.25
N THR A 190 8.52 -0.21 5.86
CA THR A 190 8.33 0.96 6.72
C THR A 190 7.73 2.15 5.97
N VAL A 191 7.30 3.18 6.69
CA VAL A 191 6.79 4.42 6.07
C VAL A 191 7.84 5.06 5.17
N GLU A 192 9.08 5.12 5.64
CA GLU A 192 10.23 5.69 4.93
C GLU A 192 10.56 4.89 3.67
N ASN A 193 10.54 3.55 3.77
CA ASN A 193 10.79 2.67 2.64
C ASN A 193 9.68 2.77 1.59
N ARG A 194 8.41 2.91 1.99
CA ARG A 194 7.32 3.14 1.05
C ARG A 194 7.42 4.51 0.37
N LYS A 195 7.78 5.56 1.13
CA LYS A 195 8.02 6.90 0.57
C LYS A 195 9.13 6.90 -0.48
N SER A 196 10.21 6.13 -0.30
CA SER A 196 11.28 6.06 -1.28
C SER A 196 10.84 5.43 -2.61
N ILE A 197 10.00 4.38 -2.57
CA ILE A 197 9.40 3.79 -3.77
C ILE A 197 8.48 4.78 -4.48
N LEU A 198 7.60 5.46 -3.73
CA LEU A 198 6.69 6.45 -4.31
C LEU A 198 7.45 7.60 -4.96
N ALA A 199 8.55 8.07 -4.35
CA ALA A 199 9.40 9.10 -4.92
C ALA A 199 9.99 8.69 -6.27
N ILE A 200 10.51 7.46 -6.38
CA ILE A 200 11.04 6.91 -7.65
C ILE A 200 9.91 6.78 -8.69
N SER A 201 8.73 6.30 -8.28
CA SER A 201 7.60 6.14 -9.19
C SER A 201 7.16 7.47 -9.83
N LYS A 202 7.24 8.57 -9.07
CA LYS A 202 6.87 9.92 -9.51
C LYS A 202 7.81 10.50 -10.57
N THR A 203 9.03 9.98 -10.72
CA THR A 203 9.98 10.40 -11.77
C THR A 203 9.85 9.56 -13.04
N SER A 204 8.81 8.74 -13.17
CA SER A 204 8.57 8.00 -14.42
C SER A 204 7.95 8.92 -15.47
N ASP A 205 8.31 8.72 -16.75
CA ASP A 205 7.84 9.54 -17.87
C ASP A 205 6.32 9.76 -17.90
N ILE A 206 5.54 8.74 -17.50
CA ILE A 206 4.08 8.82 -17.46
C ILE A 206 3.59 9.57 -16.21
N ALA A 207 4.21 9.34 -15.05
CA ALA A 207 3.82 10.00 -13.80
C ALA A 207 4.09 11.51 -13.85
N GLU A 208 5.19 11.94 -14.49
CA GLU A 208 5.51 13.36 -14.68
C GLU A 208 4.48 14.09 -15.55
N LEU A 209 3.78 13.36 -16.43
CA LEU A 209 2.70 13.91 -17.22
C LEU A 209 1.37 13.95 -16.47
N MET A 210 1.19 13.15 -15.41
CA MET A 210 -0.01 13.16 -14.58
C MET A 210 0.01 14.35 -13.62
N LEU A 211 -1.16 14.96 -13.41
CA LEU A 211 -1.32 16.02 -12.41
C LEU A 211 -1.56 15.42 -11.03
N SER A 212 -2.13 14.21 -10.99
CA SER A 212 -2.34 13.42 -9.76
C SER A 212 -1.78 12.01 -9.94
N PRO A 213 -0.46 11.79 -9.81
CA PRO A 213 0.18 10.49 -10.04
C PRO A 213 0.03 9.49 -8.87
N ASP A 214 -0.60 9.88 -7.75
CA ASP A 214 -0.55 9.11 -6.50
C ASP A 214 -1.18 7.71 -6.66
N ASP A 215 -2.38 7.58 -7.22
CA ASP A 215 -3.03 6.28 -7.42
C ASP A 215 -2.19 5.33 -8.29
N TYR A 216 -1.55 5.88 -9.33
CA TYR A 216 -0.64 5.13 -10.19
C TYR A 216 0.60 4.66 -9.43
N CYS A 217 1.21 5.55 -8.64
CA CYS A 217 2.41 5.24 -7.86
C CYS A 217 2.11 4.25 -6.71
N VAL A 218 0.95 4.37 -6.07
CA VAL A 218 0.48 3.44 -5.04
C VAL A 218 0.23 2.06 -5.63
N CYS A 219 -0.40 1.97 -6.81
CA CYS A 219 -0.56 0.69 -7.50
C CYS A 219 0.78 -0.02 -7.77
N ILE A 220 1.82 0.73 -8.19
CA ILE A 220 3.17 0.18 -8.38
C ILE A 220 3.74 -0.29 -7.04
N LEU A 221 3.66 0.54 -6.00
CA LEU A 221 4.12 0.21 -4.66
C LEU A 221 3.47 -1.10 -4.17
N ASP A 222 2.15 -1.23 -4.27
CA ASP A 222 1.41 -2.42 -3.82
C ASP A 222 1.88 -3.69 -4.54
N LYS A 223 2.11 -3.63 -5.86
CA LYS A 223 2.64 -4.76 -6.63
C LYS A 223 4.06 -5.14 -6.19
N ILE A 224 4.91 -4.17 -5.87
CA ILE A 224 6.24 -4.43 -5.32
C ILE A 224 6.12 -5.06 -3.92
N GLN A 225 5.25 -4.53 -3.07
CA GLN A 225 5.04 -5.02 -1.71
C GLN A 225 4.51 -6.45 -1.68
N GLN A 226 3.62 -6.81 -2.61
CA GLN A 226 3.10 -8.17 -2.75
C GLN A 226 4.20 -9.15 -3.17
N LYS A 227 5.04 -8.76 -4.14
CA LYS A 227 6.05 -9.67 -4.72
C LYS A 227 7.33 -9.80 -3.88
N TYR A 228 7.75 -8.75 -3.18
CA TYR A 228 9.05 -8.71 -2.49
C TYR A 228 8.92 -8.31 -1.01
N THR A 229 9.84 -8.77 -0.17
CA THR A 229 10.20 -8.03 1.04
C THR A 229 11.07 -6.83 0.65
N TYR A 230 11.13 -5.81 1.50
CA TYR A 230 11.98 -4.65 1.22
C TYR A 230 13.45 -5.04 1.07
N ASN A 231 13.95 -5.95 1.91
CA ASN A 231 15.35 -6.41 1.84
C ASN A 231 15.65 -7.12 0.50
N GLN A 232 14.73 -7.98 0.04
CA GLN A 232 14.86 -8.61 -1.28
C GLN A 232 14.89 -7.56 -2.40
N TYR A 233 13.96 -6.59 -2.38
CA TYR A 233 13.92 -5.51 -3.36
C TYR A 233 15.19 -4.64 -3.31
N ALA A 234 15.66 -4.28 -2.11
CA ALA A 234 16.81 -3.41 -1.92
C ALA A 234 18.09 -3.99 -2.55
N LYS A 235 18.25 -5.33 -2.49
CA LYS A 235 19.39 -6.07 -3.06
C LYS A 235 19.37 -6.23 -4.57
N LEU A 236 18.26 -5.89 -5.24
CA LEU A 236 18.17 -5.95 -6.70
C LEU A 236 19.09 -4.91 -7.36
N LEU A 237 19.61 -5.25 -8.53
CA LEU A 237 20.36 -4.37 -9.40
C LEU A 237 19.49 -3.20 -9.88
N ALA A 238 20.13 -2.08 -10.23
CA ALA A 238 19.42 -0.92 -10.76
C ALA A 238 18.56 -1.27 -12.00
N VAL A 239 19.09 -2.06 -12.92
CA VAL A 239 18.38 -2.50 -14.13
C VAL A 239 17.15 -3.37 -13.82
N GLU A 240 17.22 -4.21 -12.78
CA GLU A 240 16.09 -5.03 -12.34
C GLU A 240 15.01 -4.15 -11.73
N LYS A 241 15.40 -3.17 -10.90
CA LYS A 241 14.47 -2.18 -10.33
C LYS A 241 13.78 -1.39 -11.44
N THR A 242 14.53 -0.88 -12.44
CA THR A 242 13.95 -0.19 -13.61
C THR A 242 12.95 -1.06 -14.35
N LYS A 243 13.27 -2.34 -14.58
CA LYS A 243 12.35 -3.29 -15.21
C LYS A 243 11.10 -3.51 -14.37
N ILE A 244 11.22 -3.64 -13.05
CA ILE A 244 10.10 -3.79 -12.12
C ILE A 244 9.14 -2.60 -12.19
N PHE A 245 9.66 -1.37 -12.11
CA PHE A 245 8.83 -0.17 -12.25
C PHE A 245 8.12 -0.12 -13.61
N LYS A 246 8.82 -0.46 -14.69
CA LYS A 246 8.24 -0.50 -16.02
C LYS A 246 7.12 -1.55 -16.13
N ASP A 247 7.38 -2.77 -15.68
CA ASP A 247 6.43 -3.89 -15.80
C ASP A 247 5.20 -3.66 -14.92
N PHE A 248 5.39 -3.25 -13.67
CA PHE A 248 4.28 -2.96 -12.76
C PHE A 248 3.56 -1.68 -13.14
N GLY A 249 4.27 -0.65 -13.62
CA GLY A 249 3.65 0.54 -14.19
C GLY A 249 2.77 0.20 -15.39
N ASN A 250 3.23 -0.64 -16.31
CA ASN A 250 2.40 -1.11 -17.41
C ASN A 250 1.16 -1.89 -16.92
N SER A 251 1.33 -2.74 -15.89
CA SER A 251 0.21 -3.46 -15.27
C SER A 251 -0.78 -2.53 -14.56
N CYS A 252 -0.36 -1.38 -14.04
CA CYS A 252 -1.24 -0.38 -13.42
C CYS A 252 -2.00 0.47 -14.45
N LEU A 253 -1.67 0.32 -15.74
CA LEU A 253 -2.35 1.00 -16.85
C LEU A 253 -3.16 0.04 -17.72
N SER A 254 -3.07 -1.28 -17.48
CA SER A 254 -3.76 -2.29 -18.27
C SER A 254 -5.27 -2.29 -18.03
N ARG A 255 -6.03 -2.97 -18.90
CA ARG A 255 -7.47 -3.17 -18.74
C ARG A 255 -7.76 -4.11 -17.55
N SER A 256 -8.10 -3.55 -16.41
CA SER A 256 -8.67 -4.26 -15.25
C SER A 256 -9.63 -3.34 -14.51
N GLU A 257 -10.54 -3.92 -13.72
CA GLU A 257 -11.47 -3.16 -12.88
C GLU A 257 -10.71 -2.29 -11.85
N ASP A 258 -9.65 -2.84 -11.26
CA ASP A 258 -8.80 -2.13 -10.29
C ASP A 258 -8.14 -0.86 -10.85
N ASN A 259 -7.91 -0.80 -12.17
CA ASN A 259 -7.20 0.30 -12.82
C ASN A 259 -8.15 1.40 -13.36
N LEU A 260 -9.47 1.25 -13.23
CA LEU A 260 -10.44 2.19 -13.82
C LEU A 260 -10.24 3.63 -13.31
N ALA A 261 -9.96 3.79 -12.02
CA ALA A 261 -9.69 5.09 -11.41
C ALA A 261 -8.46 5.77 -12.02
N ILE A 262 -7.35 5.02 -12.14
CA ILE A 262 -6.10 5.51 -12.77
C ILE A 262 -6.37 5.96 -14.21
N GLN A 263 -7.09 5.15 -14.98
CA GLN A 263 -7.40 5.50 -16.37
C GLN A 263 -8.35 6.70 -16.48
N ALA A 264 -9.26 6.91 -15.53
CA ALA A 264 -10.13 8.09 -15.49
C ALA A 264 -9.32 9.36 -15.15
N ASN A 265 -8.37 9.26 -14.22
CA ASN A 265 -7.46 10.35 -13.88
C ASN A 265 -6.60 10.75 -15.08
N ILE A 266 -6.04 9.78 -15.82
CA ILE A 266 -5.25 10.04 -17.04
C ILE A 266 -6.05 10.83 -18.07
N ARG A 267 -7.31 10.43 -18.33
CA ARG A 267 -8.19 11.16 -19.27
C ARG A 267 -8.46 12.58 -18.81
N THR A 268 -8.71 12.76 -17.51
CA THR A 268 -8.99 14.05 -16.90
C THR A 268 -7.78 14.99 -16.97
N ASP A 269 -6.60 14.46 -16.66
CA ASP A 269 -5.34 15.21 -16.71
C ASP A 269 -4.95 15.57 -18.13
N ALA A 270 -5.12 14.64 -19.09
CA ALA A 270 -4.91 14.92 -20.51
C ALA A 270 -5.86 16.04 -21.01
N ALA A 271 -7.14 16.00 -20.63
CA ALA A 271 -8.09 17.05 -20.94
C ALA A 271 -7.72 18.40 -20.28
N ARG A 272 -7.14 18.39 -19.08
CA ARG A 272 -6.67 19.60 -18.40
C ARG A 272 -5.43 20.19 -19.08
N HIS A 273 -4.47 19.35 -19.48
CA HIS A 273 -3.32 19.78 -20.30
C HIS A 273 -3.78 20.42 -21.60
N PHE A 274 -4.73 19.79 -22.29
CA PHE A 274 -5.33 20.32 -23.51
C PHE A 274 -5.97 21.70 -23.31
N LYS A 275 -6.81 21.85 -22.26
CA LYS A 275 -7.43 23.14 -21.91
C LYS A 275 -6.40 24.23 -21.63
N ASN A 276 -5.26 23.85 -21.05
CA ASN A 276 -4.12 24.74 -20.78
C ASN A 276 -3.19 24.93 -21.99
N ARG A 277 -3.61 24.52 -23.20
CA ARG A 277 -2.84 24.59 -24.45
C ARG A 277 -1.50 23.81 -24.43
N LYS A 278 -1.32 22.90 -23.47
CA LYS A 278 -0.20 21.96 -23.36
C LYS A 278 -0.47 20.73 -24.21
N TYR A 279 -0.53 20.93 -25.53
CA TYR A 279 -1.00 19.90 -26.46
C TYR A 279 -0.09 18.68 -26.51
N ASN A 280 1.23 18.89 -26.42
CA ASN A 280 2.19 17.78 -26.46
C ASN A 280 2.03 16.87 -25.24
N GLU A 281 1.88 17.45 -24.04
CA GLU A 281 1.66 16.74 -22.79
C GLU A 281 0.33 15.98 -22.80
N ALA A 282 -0.75 16.62 -23.28
CA ALA A 282 -2.05 15.98 -23.44
C ALA A 282 -1.98 14.76 -24.38
N ILE A 283 -1.32 14.91 -25.53
CA ILE A 283 -1.13 13.83 -26.51
C ILE A 283 -0.30 12.70 -25.91
N ARG A 284 0.88 13.00 -25.34
CA ARG A 284 1.78 11.99 -24.78
C ARG A 284 1.11 11.20 -23.66
N LEU A 285 0.39 11.87 -22.76
CA LEU A 285 -0.28 11.24 -21.64
C LEU A 285 -1.40 10.29 -22.12
N LEU A 286 -2.27 10.76 -23.02
CA LEU A 286 -3.38 9.95 -23.50
C LEU A 286 -2.88 8.78 -24.39
N GLN A 287 -1.86 9.01 -25.20
CA GLN A 287 -1.24 7.98 -26.03
C GLN A 287 -0.63 6.86 -25.17
N ALA A 288 0.30 7.20 -24.27
CA ALA A 288 1.04 6.21 -23.49
C ALA A 288 0.21 5.60 -22.35
N GLY A 289 -0.76 6.34 -21.81
CA GLY A 289 -1.60 5.92 -20.69
C GLY A 289 -2.83 5.10 -21.09
N ILE A 290 -3.39 5.34 -22.29
CA ILE A 290 -4.66 4.75 -22.71
C ILE A 290 -4.54 4.00 -24.05
N ILE A 291 -4.02 4.65 -25.10
CA ILE A 291 -4.06 4.10 -26.47
C ILE A 291 -3.08 2.95 -26.64
N ASP A 292 -1.82 3.16 -26.30
CA ASP A 292 -0.76 2.12 -26.38
C ASP A 292 -1.03 0.94 -25.44
N ARG A 293 -1.95 1.11 -24.48
CA ARG A 293 -2.38 0.09 -23.52
C ARG A 293 -3.56 -0.74 -24.02
N GLY A 294 -4.13 -0.40 -25.17
CA GLY A 294 -5.33 -1.05 -25.69
C GLY A 294 -6.57 -0.81 -24.81
N THR A 295 -6.56 0.22 -23.96
CA THR A 295 -7.67 0.54 -23.05
C THR A 295 -8.57 1.66 -23.59
N ALA A 296 -8.23 2.21 -24.77
CA ALA A 296 -8.99 3.25 -25.43
C ALA A 296 -10.43 2.84 -25.77
N LYS A 297 -11.35 3.79 -25.57
CA LYS A 297 -12.73 3.80 -26.04
C LYS A 297 -12.85 4.74 -27.24
N ALA A 298 -13.98 4.71 -27.94
CA ALA A 298 -14.23 5.60 -29.08
C ALA A 298 -13.98 7.09 -28.75
N LEU A 299 -14.44 7.55 -27.58
CA LEU A 299 -14.24 8.93 -27.13
C LEU A 299 -12.78 9.27 -26.76
N ASP A 300 -11.93 8.29 -26.46
CA ASP A 300 -10.49 8.54 -26.25
C ASP A 300 -9.80 8.85 -27.58
N TYR A 301 -10.20 8.16 -28.64
CA TYR A 301 -9.76 8.47 -30.00
C TYR A 301 -10.29 9.82 -30.49
N ASN A 302 -11.52 10.18 -30.11
CA ASN A 302 -12.06 11.52 -30.33
C ASN A 302 -11.20 12.59 -29.63
N ALA A 303 -10.86 12.37 -28.35
CA ALA A 303 -10.06 13.31 -27.57
C ALA A 303 -8.66 13.48 -28.17
N ILE A 304 -7.92 12.40 -28.43
CA ILE A 304 -6.58 12.53 -29.02
C ILE A 304 -6.62 13.13 -30.44
N GLY A 305 -7.65 12.79 -31.23
CA GLY A 305 -7.86 13.38 -32.55
C GLY A 305 -8.05 14.88 -32.46
N GLN A 306 -8.81 15.36 -31.49
CA GLN A 306 -8.95 16.79 -31.21
C GLN A 306 -7.62 17.41 -30.78
N TYR A 307 -6.82 16.73 -29.93
CA TYR A 307 -5.51 17.27 -29.54
C TYR A 307 -4.57 17.39 -30.74
N TYR A 308 -4.63 16.45 -31.69
CA TYR A 308 -3.92 16.54 -32.95
C TYR A 308 -4.42 17.68 -33.84
N LEU A 309 -5.73 17.93 -33.93
CA LEU A 309 -6.28 19.08 -34.66
C LEU A 309 -5.69 20.41 -34.14
N TYR A 310 -5.73 20.62 -32.84
CA TYR A 310 -5.25 21.87 -32.23
C TYR A 310 -3.73 22.03 -32.27
N SER A 311 -3.00 20.93 -32.37
CA SER A 311 -1.55 20.93 -32.63
C SER A 311 -1.19 20.87 -34.13
N ARG A 312 -2.19 21.05 -35.02
CA ARG A 312 -2.02 21.09 -36.49
C ARG A 312 -1.48 19.80 -37.12
N GLN A 313 -1.65 18.67 -36.45
CA GLN A 313 -1.26 17.35 -36.94
C GLN A 313 -2.44 16.67 -37.62
N PHE A 314 -2.96 17.27 -38.69
CA PHE A 314 -4.27 16.92 -39.27
C PHE A 314 -4.39 15.47 -39.73
N GLU A 315 -3.36 14.91 -40.38
CA GLU A 315 -3.38 13.49 -40.76
C GLU A 315 -3.48 12.54 -39.55
N LYS A 316 -2.79 12.86 -38.44
CA LYS A 316 -2.89 12.06 -37.21
C LYS A 316 -4.27 12.18 -36.60
N ALA A 317 -4.87 13.37 -36.66
CA ALA A 317 -6.25 13.58 -36.23
C ALA A 317 -7.23 12.71 -37.04
N ILE A 318 -7.13 12.72 -38.37
CA ILE A 318 -7.94 11.88 -39.26
C ILE A 318 -7.79 10.40 -38.90
N ARG A 319 -6.56 9.91 -38.71
CA ARG A 319 -6.31 8.53 -38.30
C ARG A 319 -6.96 8.20 -36.96
N ALA A 320 -6.80 9.05 -35.96
CA ALA A 320 -7.42 8.87 -34.64
C ALA A 320 -8.96 8.81 -34.74
N PHE A 321 -9.59 9.76 -35.41
CA PHE A 321 -11.06 9.76 -35.55
C PHE A 321 -11.58 8.51 -36.29
N LYS A 322 -10.86 8.02 -37.30
CA LYS A 322 -11.19 6.76 -37.98
C LYS A 322 -11.11 5.55 -37.04
N GLU A 323 -10.10 5.48 -36.16
CA GLU A 323 -10.05 4.42 -35.15
C GLU A 323 -11.20 4.54 -34.14
N GLY A 324 -11.59 5.76 -33.75
CA GLY A 324 -12.76 6.00 -32.93
C GLY A 324 -14.06 5.51 -33.58
N GLU A 325 -14.26 5.83 -34.87
CA GLU A 325 -15.43 5.42 -35.65
C GLU A 325 -15.51 3.89 -35.83
N LYS A 326 -14.37 3.20 -35.91
CA LYS A 326 -14.35 1.72 -35.92
C LYS A 326 -14.88 1.12 -34.62
N LEU A 327 -14.64 1.78 -33.48
CA LEU A 327 -15.13 1.32 -32.18
C LEU A 327 -16.58 1.68 -31.94
N ASP A 328 -17.01 2.87 -32.38
CA ASP A 328 -18.39 3.31 -32.31
C ASP A 328 -18.71 4.17 -33.54
N ASN A 329 -19.37 3.55 -34.51
CA ASN A 329 -19.77 4.21 -35.75
C ASN A 329 -21.03 5.07 -35.58
N SER A 330 -21.67 5.05 -34.40
CA SER A 330 -22.88 5.82 -34.12
C SER A 330 -22.56 7.20 -33.52
N GLU A 331 -21.40 7.33 -32.88
CA GLU A 331 -20.92 8.55 -32.22
C GLU A 331 -20.75 9.72 -33.23
N LEU A 332 -21.72 10.64 -33.25
CA LEU A 332 -21.76 11.76 -34.19
C LEU A 332 -20.67 12.80 -33.90
N LEU A 333 -20.19 12.91 -32.65
CA LEU A 333 -19.12 13.84 -32.32
C LEU A 333 -17.82 13.46 -33.04
N ILE A 334 -17.51 12.17 -33.15
CA ILE A 334 -16.35 11.68 -33.90
C ILE A 334 -16.47 12.04 -35.38
N LYS A 335 -17.64 11.83 -35.97
CA LYS A 335 -17.87 12.13 -37.40
C LYS A 335 -17.77 13.61 -37.70
N LEU A 336 -18.28 14.46 -36.81
CA LEU A 336 -18.16 15.90 -36.95
C LEU A 336 -16.70 16.33 -36.88
N ASN A 337 -15.94 15.84 -35.91
CA ASN A 337 -14.53 16.16 -35.78
C ASN A 337 -13.68 15.59 -36.93
N LEU A 338 -14.07 14.44 -37.50
CA LEU A 338 -13.48 13.92 -38.73
C LEU A 338 -13.75 14.84 -39.93
N ALA A 339 -14.96 15.40 -40.04
CA ALA A 339 -15.28 16.39 -41.06
C ALA A 339 -14.42 17.65 -40.92
N HIS A 340 -14.21 18.13 -39.68
CA HIS A 340 -13.29 19.22 -39.39
C HIS A 340 -11.85 18.88 -39.78
N ALA A 341 -11.39 17.67 -39.48
CA ALA A 341 -10.04 17.23 -39.82
C ALA A 341 -9.81 17.12 -41.34
N TYR A 342 -10.78 16.61 -42.10
CA TYR A 342 -10.70 16.65 -43.56
C TYR A 342 -10.64 18.08 -44.09
N LEU A 343 -11.47 18.97 -43.56
CA LEU A 343 -11.54 20.36 -43.98
C LEU A 343 -10.23 21.12 -43.74
N LEU A 344 -9.59 20.87 -42.59
CA LEU A 344 -8.31 21.45 -42.19
C LEU A 344 -7.11 20.77 -42.86
N ASN A 345 -7.31 19.60 -43.47
CA ASN A 345 -6.33 18.88 -44.29
C ASN A 345 -6.62 19.06 -45.80
N ASP A 346 -7.27 20.15 -46.17
CA ASP A 346 -7.62 20.54 -47.55
C ASP A 346 -8.50 19.53 -48.34
N ASP A 347 -9.09 18.54 -47.67
CA ASP A 347 -10.05 17.60 -48.28
C ASP A 347 -11.49 18.11 -48.13
N PHE A 348 -11.79 19.16 -48.90
CA PHE A 348 -13.12 19.79 -48.87
C PHE A 348 -14.24 18.83 -49.26
N GLN A 349 -14.01 17.90 -50.19
CA GLN A 349 -15.07 17.01 -50.67
C GLN A 349 -15.45 15.97 -49.61
N ALA A 350 -14.47 15.39 -48.92
CA ALA A 350 -14.74 14.47 -47.80
C ALA A 350 -15.47 15.20 -46.66
N ALA A 351 -15.01 16.40 -46.29
CA ALA A 351 -15.68 17.23 -45.28
C ALA A 351 -17.13 17.55 -45.66
N LYS A 352 -17.35 18.05 -46.87
CA LYS A 352 -18.69 18.38 -47.40
C LYS A 352 -19.63 17.18 -47.40
N THR A 353 -19.12 16.01 -47.71
CA THR A 353 -19.90 14.76 -47.73
C THR A 353 -20.44 14.42 -46.33
N LEU A 354 -19.59 14.50 -45.31
CA LEU A 354 -20.00 14.28 -43.91
C LEU A 354 -20.98 15.35 -43.43
N HIS A 355 -20.70 16.64 -43.68
CA HIS A 355 -21.61 17.73 -43.30
C HIS A 355 -23.00 17.55 -43.92
N ARG A 356 -23.10 17.24 -45.22
CA ARG A 356 -24.41 17.00 -45.86
C ARG A 356 -25.17 15.82 -45.28
N LYS A 357 -24.47 14.74 -44.95
CA LYS A 357 -25.09 13.52 -44.43
C LYS A 357 -25.72 13.73 -43.05
N TYR A 358 -25.11 14.55 -42.21
CA TYR A 358 -25.49 14.68 -40.80
C TYR A 358 -26.06 16.04 -40.38
N MET A 359 -26.17 17.02 -41.30
CA MET A 359 -26.59 18.40 -40.97
C MET A 359 -27.95 18.54 -40.27
N LEU A 360 -28.85 17.57 -40.41
CA LEU A 360 -30.18 17.57 -39.78
C LEU A 360 -30.22 16.80 -38.44
N GLN A 361 -29.08 16.28 -37.98
CA GLN A 361 -29.00 15.48 -36.76
C GLN A 361 -28.45 16.29 -35.59
N ASN A 362 -28.68 15.79 -34.38
CA ASN A 362 -28.12 16.35 -33.16
C ASN A 362 -26.90 15.55 -32.70
N VAL A 363 -25.81 16.24 -32.37
CA VAL A 363 -24.57 15.65 -31.86
C VAL A 363 -24.73 15.24 -30.39
N THR A 364 -25.51 16.00 -29.63
CA THR A 364 -25.95 15.64 -28.26
C THR A 364 -27.44 15.90 -28.13
N ALA A 365 -28.06 15.52 -27.01
CA ALA A 365 -29.50 15.72 -26.79
C ALA A 365 -29.96 17.20 -26.98
N SER A 366 -29.08 18.17 -26.80
CA SER A 366 -29.40 19.60 -26.87
C SER A 366 -28.62 20.38 -27.92
N LEU A 367 -27.71 19.74 -28.68
CA LEU A 367 -26.81 20.45 -29.60
C LEU A 367 -26.87 19.88 -31.01
N SER A 368 -27.35 20.70 -31.95
CA SER A 368 -27.45 20.32 -33.35
C SER A 368 -26.06 20.22 -34.02
N TRP A 369 -25.96 19.44 -35.08
CA TRP A 369 -24.75 19.38 -35.93
C TRP A 369 -24.33 20.77 -36.41
N LYS A 370 -25.30 21.57 -36.86
CA LYS A 370 -25.10 22.93 -37.35
C LYS A 370 -24.51 23.84 -36.27
N ASP A 371 -25.11 23.84 -35.08
CA ASP A 371 -24.70 24.72 -33.98
C ASP A 371 -23.33 24.32 -33.43
N LYS A 372 -23.06 23.01 -33.30
CA LYS A 372 -21.74 22.52 -32.92
C LYS A 372 -20.68 22.91 -33.94
N THR A 373 -20.95 22.74 -35.25
CA THR A 373 -20.03 23.16 -36.34
C THR A 373 -19.71 24.66 -36.26
N ASN A 374 -20.73 25.50 -36.06
CA ASN A 374 -20.55 26.96 -35.92
C ASN A 374 -19.65 27.29 -34.71
N SER A 375 -19.91 26.67 -33.56
CA SER A 375 -19.10 26.86 -32.35
C SER A 375 -17.66 26.41 -32.56
N ASP A 376 -17.44 25.23 -33.14
CA ASP A 376 -16.09 24.70 -33.40
C ASP A 376 -15.28 25.61 -34.33
N PHE A 377 -15.89 26.14 -35.38
CA PHE A 377 -15.20 27.08 -36.27
C PHE A 377 -14.78 28.36 -35.55
N ASN A 378 -15.56 28.83 -34.58
CA ASN A 378 -15.17 29.98 -33.76
C ASN A 378 -14.05 29.62 -32.77
N ASP A 379 -14.10 28.43 -32.19
CA ASP A 379 -13.04 27.94 -31.29
C ASP A 379 -11.72 27.72 -32.04
N PHE A 380 -11.77 27.18 -33.26
CA PHE A 380 -10.61 27.05 -34.14
C PHE A 380 -10.00 28.41 -34.45
N ARG A 381 -10.80 29.39 -34.86
CA ARG A 381 -10.29 30.75 -35.11
C ARG A 381 -9.66 31.37 -33.87
N SER A 382 -10.26 31.18 -32.71
CA SER A 382 -9.71 31.63 -31.41
C SER A 382 -8.41 30.92 -31.02
N ALA A 383 -8.15 29.74 -31.59
CA ALA A 383 -6.89 29.01 -31.50
C ALA A 383 -5.92 29.32 -32.66
N GLY A 384 -6.24 30.27 -33.54
CA GLY A 384 -5.43 30.63 -34.70
C GLY A 384 -5.47 29.61 -35.84
N ILE A 385 -6.48 28.74 -35.85
CA ILE A 385 -6.72 27.74 -36.89
C ILE A 385 -7.87 28.25 -37.77
N ASP A 386 -7.59 28.51 -39.05
CA ASP A 386 -8.60 29.02 -39.98
C ASP A 386 -8.57 28.25 -41.30
N SER A 387 -9.69 28.30 -42.01
CA SER A 387 -9.85 27.72 -43.34
C SER A 387 -10.84 28.55 -44.15
N GLU A 388 -10.46 28.91 -45.36
CA GLU A 388 -11.35 29.58 -46.33
C GLU A 388 -12.63 28.78 -46.60
N ASN A 389 -12.57 27.46 -46.38
CA ASN A 389 -13.69 26.55 -46.60
C ASN A 389 -14.72 26.55 -45.46
N PHE A 390 -14.44 27.16 -44.31
CA PHE A 390 -15.43 27.30 -43.23
C PHE A 390 -16.71 27.99 -43.72
N ALA A 391 -16.56 29.14 -44.39
CA ALA A 391 -17.71 29.87 -44.93
C ALA A 391 -18.49 29.06 -45.98
N ARG A 392 -17.80 28.22 -46.75
CA ARG A 392 -18.43 27.33 -47.75
C ARG A 392 -19.25 26.24 -47.09
N ILE A 393 -18.75 25.64 -46.00
CA ILE A 393 -19.52 24.67 -45.20
C ILE A 393 -20.74 25.31 -44.55
N LEU A 394 -20.60 26.50 -43.95
CA LEU A 394 -21.73 27.16 -43.30
C LEU A 394 -22.88 27.53 -44.25
N LYS A 395 -22.57 27.78 -45.53
CA LYS A 395 -23.59 27.98 -46.58
C LYS A 395 -24.40 26.72 -46.87
N LEU A 396 -23.90 25.51 -46.57
CA LEU A 396 -24.65 24.26 -46.76
C LEU A 396 -25.80 24.09 -45.76
N PHE A 397 -25.76 24.82 -44.64
CA PHE A 397 -26.78 24.74 -43.59
C PHE A 397 -27.87 25.80 -43.71
N ARG A 398 -27.84 26.60 -44.79
CA ARG A 398 -28.79 27.69 -45.05
C ARG A 398 -29.96 27.21 -45.87
#